data_AF-A0A1Q8I1L8-F1
#
_entry.id   AF-A0A1Q8I1L8-F1
#
_cell.length_a   1.000
_cell.length_b   1.000
_cell.length_c   1.000
_cell.angle_alpha   90.00
_cell.angle_beta   90.00
_cell.angle_gamma   90.00
#
_symmetry.space_group_name_H-M   'P 1'
#
loop_
_entity.id
_entity.type
_entity.pdbx_description
1 polymer ?
#
loop_
_entity_poly.entity_id
_entity_poly.type
_entity_poly.pdbx_seq_one_letter_code
_entity_poly.pdbx_strand_id
1 'polypeptide(L)'
;MNSTVNPEVDVADRVASLMGTTLTEADVHRFLLDAADILDTESFAVYGPDLFFRWRLGERIVEIEPDYRPLRDEYELTVNSYNPTYPIDTDEYQSFKWGEAEDYPYLWTVKLGREPVSDWGPGEADVVNWEMFEETTAKTLGGLPDNLALMPPQWRRPFTLRWDMGASGLGLVSFTGTAEGLTVTVESTGEQVLIPRHLLGSERSQISMRDVVAGLAGGRPLMDIRFAGSEGFGDYGLIAASPSGDEDDMERDEIEFLLKDREQDSLGPAMTMDELRRLAASTPTPSGPARPAVNWQVVPMRIGLSIPQTLSIVEQVLDGAAIKSVLKRLGGRPCIRLDRPILRGDGWLAEKSRFSGIWGIEVVTAPEGDEEARLCFDERHVADYTWRIAQALERRYGFPYGIRTTNDGFLMRLFQVGDHGVRVTSGFSKVEVEIDSFQTLLEDSYGRY
;
A
#
# COMPACT_ATOMS: atom_id res chain seq x y z
N MET A 1 1.05 35.35 17.41
CA MET A 1 1.10 33.95 17.89
C MET A 1 1.06 33.09 16.65
N ASN A 2 2.18 32.49 16.27
CA ASN A 2 2.25 31.61 15.10
C ASN A 2 1.33 30.42 15.37
N SER A 3 0.28 30.25 14.56
CA SER A 3 -0.43 28.97 14.49
C SER A 3 0.59 27.96 13.99
N THR A 4 1.07 27.07 14.85
CA THR A 4 1.76 25.86 14.41
C THR A 4 0.80 25.14 13.45
N VAL A 5 1.18 25.06 12.17
CA VAL A 5 0.44 24.30 11.15
C VAL A 5 0.35 22.86 11.66
N ASN A 6 -0.81 22.22 11.51
CA ASN A 6 -0.95 20.81 11.89
C ASN A 6 0.06 19.99 11.07
N PRO A 7 0.98 19.24 11.71
CA PRO A 7 2.05 18.52 11.01
C PRO A 7 1.52 17.52 9.98
N GLU A 8 0.36 16.90 10.23
CA GLU A 8 -0.29 15.98 9.29
C GLU A 8 -0.72 16.70 8.00
N VAL A 9 -1.23 17.93 8.13
CA VAL A 9 -1.63 18.77 7.00
C VAL A 9 -0.41 19.31 6.28
N ASP A 10 0.66 19.68 6.99
CA ASP A 10 1.90 20.15 6.36
C ASP A 10 2.51 19.06 5.46
N VAL A 11 2.61 17.82 5.95
CA VAL A 11 3.10 16.69 5.12
C VAL A 11 2.17 16.42 3.93
N ALA A 12 0.85 16.46 4.12
CA ALA A 12 -0.13 16.29 3.05
C ALA A 12 -0.05 17.40 1.98
N ASP A 13 0.13 18.66 2.39
CA ASP A 13 0.25 19.81 1.49
C ASP A 13 1.57 19.75 0.70
N ARG A 14 2.64 19.26 1.35
CA ARG A 14 3.93 19.06 0.69
C ARG A 14 3.87 17.99 -0.40
N VAL A 15 3.23 16.85 -0.15
CA VAL A 15 3.09 15.84 -1.21
C VAL A 15 2.24 16.35 -2.37
N ALA A 16 1.15 17.07 -2.09
CA ALA A 16 0.32 17.71 -3.13
C ALA A 16 1.11 18.75 -3.94
N SER A 17 2.05 19.47 -3.32
CA SER A 17 2.88 20.46 -4.00
C SER A 17 3.83 19.87 -5.05
N LEU A 18 4.09 18.55 -4.99
CA LEU A 18 4.89 17.83 -5.97
C LEU A 18 4.12 17.51 -7.26
N MET A 19 2.84 17.88 -7.35
CA MET A 19 1.98 17.55 -8.50
C MET A 19 2.55 18.04 -9.84
N GLY A 20 2.68 17.09 -10.77
CA GLY A 20 3.27 17.30 -12.10
C GLY A 20 4.80 17.31 -12.10
N THR A 21 5.44 16.86 -11.01
CA THR A 21 6.89 16.65 -10.93
C THR A 21 7.20 15.17 -11.09
N THR A 22 8.11 14.84 -12.01
CA THR A 22 8.69 13.49 -12.09
C THR A 22 9.66 13.30 -10.93
N LEU A 23 9.31 12.40 -9.99
CA LEU A 23 10.11 12.12 -8.82
C LEU A 23 11.24 11.13 -9.12
N THR A 24 12.38 11.31 -8.46
CA THR A 24 13.48 10.33 -8.41
C THR A 24 13.55 9.65 -7.03
N GLU A 25 14.31 8.57 -6.89
CA GLU A 25 14.56 7.94 -5.57
C GLU A 25 15.12 8.95 -4.56
N ALA A 26 16.00 9.85 -5.00
CA ALA A 26 16.58 10.88 -4.13
C ALA A 26 15.54 11.91 -3.65
N ASP A 27 14.52 12.19 -4.46
CA ASP A 27 13.42 13.08 -4.08
C ASP A 27 12.49 12.38 -3.08
N VAL A 28 12.23 11.08 -3.26
CA VAL A 28 11.53 10.24 -2.26
C VAL A 28 12.28 10.25 -0.93
N HIS A 29 13.61 10.06 -0.94
CA HIS A 29 14.41 10.09 0.29
C HIS A 29 14.32 11.44 0.99
N ARG A 30 14.44 12.54 0.24
CA ARG A 30 14.34 13.88 0.81
C ARG A 30 12.96 14.11 1.41
N PHE A 31 11.90 13.71 0.72
CA PHE A 31 10.53 13.84 1.22
C PHE A 31 10.33 13.08 2.54
N LEU A 32 10.81 11.83 2.63
CA LEU A 32 10.71 11.02 3.83
C LEU A 32 11.48 11.62 5.01
N LEU A 33 12.68 12.16 4.77
CA LEU A 33 13.48 12.83 5.79
C LEU A 33 12.81 14.13 6.28
N ASP A 34 12.33 14.96 5.35
CA ASP A 34 11.60 16.19 5.66
C ASP A 34 10.32 15.88 6.45
N ALA A 35 9.60 14.81 6.08
CA ALA A 35 8.41 14.36 6.80
C ALA A 35 8.76 13.90 8.21
N ALA A 36 9.84 13.13 8.39
CA ALA A 36 10.30 12.73 9.73
C ALA A 36 10.61 13.95 10.61
N ASP A 37 11.25 14.98 10.05
CA ASP A 37 11.55 16.24 10.76
C ASP A 37 10.27 17.05 11.11
N ILE A 38 9.23 17.01 10.27
CA ILE A 38 7.95 17.69 10.51
C ILE A 38 7.12 16.97 11.58
N LEU A 39 7.08 15.64 11.51
CA LEU A 39 6.29 14.80 12.42
C LEU A 39 6.95 14.70 13.81
N ASP A 40 8.28 14.87 13.89
CA ASP A 40 9.09 15.03 15.11
C ASP A 40 8.66 14.10 16.26
N THR A 41 8.56 12.80 15.96
CA THR A 41 8.15 11.76 16.92
C THR A 41 9.16 10.62 16.95
N GLU A 42 9.40 10.09 18.15
CA GLU A 42 10.23 8.90 18.34
C GLU A 42 9.46 7.59 18.07
N SER A 43 8.16 7.66 17.74
CA SER A 43 7.35 6.51 17.34
C SER A 43 7.32 6.39 15.80
N PHE A 44 8.28 5.66 15.23
CA PHE A 44 8.40 5.50 13.77
C PHE A 44 8.86 4.09 13.35
N ALA A 45 8.21 3.52 12.33
CA ALA A 45 8.56 2.21 11.77
C ALA A 45 8.33 2.14 10.25
N VAL A 46 8.99 1.19 9.62
CA VAL A 46 8.86 0.86 8.20
C VAL A 46 8.36 -0.58 8.05
N TYR A 47 7.57 -0.82 7.00
CA TYR A 47 6.88 -2.07 6.74
C TYR A 47 7.04 -2.44 5.26
N GLY A 48 7.04 -3.73 4.96
CA GLY A 48 7.05 -4.24 3.58
C GLY A 48 6.45 -5.64 3.49
N PRO A 49 6.38 -6.25 2.30
CA PRO A 49 7.11 -5.90 1.07
C PRO A 49 6.47 -4.76 0.25
N ASP A 50 5.20 -4.44 0.48
CA ASP A 50 4.56 -3.24 -0.07
C ASP A 50 4.96 -2.07 0.84
N LEU A 51 5.97 -1.31 0.42
CA LEU A 51 6.70 -0.41 1.31
C LEU A 51 5.81 0.73 1.83
N PHE A 52 5.74 0.85 3.15
CA PHE A 52 5.18 2.04 3.77
C PHE A 52 5.87 2.39 5.09
N PHE A 53 5.76 3.66 5.44
CA PHE A 53 6.38 4.26 6.62
C PHE A 53 5.28 4.79 7.51
N ARG A 54 5.28 4.43 8.80
CA ARG A 54 4.19 4.78 9.73
C ARG A 54 4.73 5.51 10.96
N TRP A 55 4.18 6.68 11.24
CA TRP A 55 4.45 7.46 12.44
C TRP A 55 3.21 7.49 13.35
N ARG A 56 3.45 7.41 14.65
CA ARG A 56 2.41 7.63 15.66
C ARG A 56 2.51 9.04 16.25
N LEU A 57 1.42 9.79 16.13
CA LEU A 57 1.25 11.17 16.58
C LEU A 57 0.13 11.20 17.63
N GLY A 58 0.47 10.82 18.87
CA GLY A 58 -0.52 10.63 19.92
C GLY A 58 -1.52 9.52 19.58
N GLU A 59 -2.77 9.89 19.36
CA GLU A 59 -3.86 8.97 18.95
C GLU A 59 -4.03 8.87 17.43
N ARG A 60 -3.18 9.53 16.64
CA ARG A 60 -3.28 9.53 15.18
C ARG A 60 -2.08 8.84 14.55
N ILE A 61 -2.30 8.36 13.33
CA ILE A 61 -1.29 7.73 12.49
C ILE A 61 -1.10 8.59 11.24
N VAL A 62 0.15 8.74 10.82
CA VAL A 62 0.51 9.19 9.47
C VAL A 62 1.25 8.06 8.78
N GLU A 63 0.85 7.75 7.55
CA GLU A 63 1.56 6.80 6.69
C GLU A 63 2.04 7.48 5.42
N ILE A 64 3.22 7.08 4.97
CA ILE A 64 3.79 7.51 3.69
C ILE A 64 4.14 6.26 2.89
N GLU A 65 3.54 6.13 1.71
CA GLU A 65 3.70 5.00 0.80
C GLU A 65 4.39 5.50 -0.47
N PRO A 66 5.70 5.25 -0.63
CA PRO A 66 6.36 5.43 -1.92
C PRO A 66 6.12 4.19 -2.80
N ASP A 67 5.67 4.43 -4.03
CA ASP A 67 5.49 3.39 -5.03
C ASP A 67 6.19 3.80 -6.33
N TYR A 68 6.59 2.82 -7.13
CA TYR A 68 7.12 3.04 -8.47
C TYR A 68 6.09 2.60 -9.49
N ARG A 69 5.66 3.50 -10.38
CA ARG A 69 4.63 3.23 -11.39
C ARG A 69 5.28 2.77 -12.70
N PRO A 70 5.26 1.45 -13.03
CA PRO A 70 5.99 0.90 -14.17
C PRO A 70 5.56 1.47 -15.52
N LEU A 71 4.28 1.85 -15.64
CA LEU A 71 3.68 2.36 -16.87
C LEU A 71 4.02 3.82 -17.16
N ARG A 72 4.36 4.59 -16.12
CA ARG A 72 4.74 6.01 -16.23
C ARG A 72 6.25 6.19 -16.14
N ASP A 73 6.97 5.21 -15.59
CA ASP A 73 8.39 5.29 -15.27
C ASP A 73 8.70 6.41 -14.26
N GLU A 74 7.83 6.54 -13.25
CA GLU A 74 7.87 7.60 -12.25
C GLU A 74 7.53 7.06 -10.86
N TYR A 75 8.02 7.72 -9.81
CA TYR A 75 7.62 7.43 -8.44
C TYR A 75 6.39 8.24 -8.03
N GLU A 76 5.55 7.61 -7.22
CA GLU A 76 4.39 8.18 -6.57
C GLU A 76 4.59 8.15 -5.05
N LEU A 77 4.09 9.18 -4.38
CA LEU A 77 4.05 9.30 -2.93
C LEU A 77 2.59 9.46 -2.52
N THR A 78 2.14 8.59 -1.64
CA THR A 78 0.84 8.73 -0.95
C THR A 78 1.09 9.07 0.50
N VAL A 79 0.40 10.08 1.02
CA VAL A 79 0.35 10.43 2.45
C VAL A 79 -1.04 10.14 2.96
N ASN A 80 -1.15 9.23 3.93
CA ASN A 80 -2.36 8.94 4.67
C ASN A 80 -2.27 9.50 6.09
N SER A 81 -3.38 9.96 6.65
CA SER A 81 -3.49 10.26 8.07
C SER A 81 -4.87 9.91 8.59
N TYR A 82 -4.95 9.22 9.73
CA TYR A 82 -6.22 8.77 10.29
C TYR A 82 -6.11 8.44 11.78
N ASN A 83 -7.27 8.26 12.42
CA ASN A 83 -7.33 7.67 13.75
C ASN A 83 -7.37 6.12 13.61
N PRO A 84 -6.46 5.37 14.25
CA PRO A 84 -6.28 3.94 14.02
C PRO A 84 -7.35 3.03 14.62
N THR A 85 -8.28 3.54 15.45
CA THR A 85 -9.25 2.72 16.21
C THR A 85 -10.04 1.72 15.36
N TYR A 86 -10.30 2.03 14.08
CA TYR A 86 -10.89 1.06 13.15
C TYR A 86 -9.82 0.46 12.20
N PRO A 87 -9.08 1.27 11.40
CA PRO A 87 -8.28 0.70 10.31
C PRO A 87 -7.14 -0.23 10.74
N ILE A 88 -6.55 0.00 11.92
CA ILE A 88 -5.43 -0.81 12.42
C ILE A 88 -5.91 -1.83 13.45
N ASP A 89 -6.65 -1.37 14.46
CA ASP A 89 -7.01 -2.22 15.60
C ASP A 89 -7.99 -3.33 15.21
N THR A 90 -8.73 -3.15 14.10
CA THR A 90 -9.72 -4.14 13.62
C THR A 90 -9.22 -4.88 12.40
N ASP A 91 -8.84 -4.19 11.33
CA ASP A 91 -8.55 -4.85 10.04
C ASP A 91 -7.19 -5.55 10.06
N GLU A 92 -6.09 -4.85 10.40
CA GLU A 92 -4.76 -5.48 10.47
C GLU A 92 -4.73 -6.61 11.50
N TYR A 93 -5.36 -6.41 12.66
CA TYR A 93 -5.49 -7.45 13.67
C TYR A 93 -6.24 -8.69 13.14
N GLN A 94 -7.35 -8.49 12.42
CA GLN A 94 -8.10 -9.61 11.84
C GLN A 94 -7.32 -10.31 10.74
N SER A 95 -6.62 -9.57 9.87
CA SER A 95 -5.74 -10.16 8.85
C SER A 95 -4.68 -11.05 9.48
N PHE A 96 -3.97 -10.59 10.51
CA PHE A 96 -2.97 -11.44 11.18
C PHE A 96 -3.56 -12.61 11.95
N LYS A 97 -4.74 -12.42 12.55
CA LYS A 97 -5.33 -13.46 13.41
C LYS A 97 -6.10 -14.54 12.64
N TRP A 98 -6.72 -14.17 11.53
CA TRP A 98 -7.68 -15.02 10.81
C TRP A 98 -7.48 -15.04 9.29
N GLY A 99 -6.65 -14.15 8.75
CA GLY A 99 -6.33 -14.11 7.33
C GLY A 99 -5.28 -15.14 6.95
N GLU A 100 -5.21 -15.42 5.65
CA GLU A 100 -4.14 -16.23 5.06
C GLU A 100 -2.90 -15.38 4.82
N ALA A 101 -1.75 -16.03 4.62
CA ALA A 101 -0.48 -15.33 4.48
C ALA A 101 -0.42 -14.34 3.29
N GLU A 102 -1.20 -14.61 2.24
CA GLU A 102 -1.36 -13.73 1.08
C GLU A 102 -2.10 -12.42 1.41
N ASP A 103 -2.94 -12.43 2.45
CA ASP A 103 -3.78 -11.31 2.89
C ASP A 103 -3.13 -10.45 3.97
N TYR A 104 -1.93 -10.82 4.42
CA TYR A 104 -1.25 -10.07 5.48
C TYR A 104 -0.89 -8.65 5.02
N PRO A 105 -1.15 -7.64 5.86
CA PRO A 105 -0.98 -6.24 5.48
C PRO A 105 0.50 -5.87 5.26
N TYR A 106 1.41 -6.64 5.84
CA TYR A 106 2.85 -6.60 5.68
C TYR A 106 3.45 -7.91 6.20
N LEU A 107 4.65 -8.26 5.72
CA LEU A 107 5.36 -9.49 6.09
C LEU A 107 6.58 -9.23 6.96
N TRP A 108 7.08 -7.99 6.94
CA TRP A 108 8.19 -7.56 7.78
C TRP A 108 8.00 -6.12 8.25
N THR A 109 8.54 -5.81 9.42
CA THR A 109 8.53 -4.47 10.00
C THR A 109 9.84 -4.19 10.74
N VAL A 110 10.21 -2.92 10.76
CA VAL A 110 11.44 -2.43 11.39
C VAL A 110 11.12 -1.14 12.13
N LYS A 111 11.34 -1.19 13.45
CA LYS A 111 11.32 0.01 14.30
C LYS A 111 12.57 0.85 14.00
N LEU A 112 12.34 2.07 13.55
CA LEU A 112 13.37 3.10 13.30
C LEU A 112 13.41 4.13 14.43
N GLY A 113 12.26 4.37 15.06
CA GLY A 113 12.12 5.16 16.28
C GLY A 113 12.45 4.39 17.56
N ARG A 114 12.37 5.09 18.70
CA ARG A 114 12.59 4.51 20.04
C ARG A 114 11.32 3.93 20.65
N GLU A 115 10.16 4.40 20.23
CA GLU A 115 8.86 3.97 20.73
C GLU A 115 8.12 3.09 19.70
N PRO A 116 7.31 2.10 20.15
CA PRO A 116 6.50 1.28 19.25
C PRO A 116 5.41 2.10 18.56
N VAL A 117 5.22 1.86 17.25
CA VAL A 117 4.13 2.47 16.46
C VAL A 117 2.83 1.67 16.57
N SER A 118 2.95 0.35 16.62
CA SER A 118 1.88 -0.63 16.72
C SER A 118 2.23 -1.67 17.79
N ASP A 119 1.22 -2.21 18.45
CA ASP A 119 1.33 -3.36 19.36
C ASP A 119 1.28 -4.69 18.60
N TRP A 120 1.00 -4.64 17.29
CA TRP A 120 0.92 -5.79 16.38
C TRP A 120 2.08 -5.76 15.40
N GLY A 121 2.62 -6.93 15.09
CA GLY A 121 3.65 -7.16 14.09
C GLY A 121 3.28 -8.35 13.21
N PRO A 122 4.09 -8.64 12.18
CA PRO A 122 3.94 -9.87 11.41
C PRO A 122 4.16 -11.02 12.41
N GLY A 123 3.06 -11.67 12.80
CA GLY A 123 3.02 -12.62 13.92
C GLY A 123 3.79 -13.91 13.65
N GLU A 124 3.55 -14.91 14.49
CA GLU A 124 4.15 -16.26 14.44
C GLU A 124 3.47 -17.14 13.37
N ALA A 125 3.30 -16.64 12.14
CA ALA A 125 2.78 -17.48 11.08
C ALA A 125 3.86 -18.49 10.63
N ASP A 126 3.55 -19.78 10.77
CA ASP A 126 4.46 -20.87 10.39
C ASP A 126 4.46 -21.11 8.88
N VAL A 127 5.58 -20.78 8.23
CA VAL A 127 5.77 -21.04 6.80
C VAL A 127 6.36 -22.44 6.63
N VAL A 128 5.48 -23.43 6.43
CA VAL A 128 5.82 -24.87 6.45
C VAL A 128 5.93 -25.53 5.06
N ASN A 129 5.52 -24.83 4.00
CA ASN A 129 5.59 -25.33 2.63
C ASN A 129 6.00 -24.22 1.65
N TRP A 130 6.34 -24.59 0.43
CA TRP A 130 6.83 -23.70 -0.61
C TRP A 130 5.77 -22.76 -1.18
N GLU A 131 4.49 -23.13 -1.11
CA GLU A 131 3.37 -22.24 -1.46
C GLU A 131 3.30 -21.06 -0.49
N MET A 132 3.26 -21.34 0.82
CA MET A 132 3.34 -20.31 1.87
C MET A 132 4.66 -19.54 1.78
N PHE A 133 5.77 -20.22 1.46
CA PHE A 133 7.07 -19.57 1.27
C PHE A 133 7.05 -18.57 0.12
N GLU A 134 6.34 -18.87 -0.97
CA GLU A 134 6.18 -17.97 -2.11
C GLU A 134 5.52 -16.66 -1.68
N GLU A 135 4.38 -16.76 -1.00
CA GLU A 135 3.58 -15.61 -0.57
C GLU A 135 4.21 -14.82 0.58
N THR A 136 5.13 -15.42 1.34
CA THR A 136 5.77 -14.79 2.50
C THR A 136 7.25 -14.45 2.25
N THR A 137 8.13 -15.42 2.45
CA THR A 137 9.57 -15.21 2.52
C THR A 137 10.16 -14.90 1.15
N ALA A 138 9.70 -15.56 0.09
CA ALA A 138 10.14 -15.26 -1.27
C ALA A 138 9.69 -13.86 -1.71
N LYS A 139 8.43 -13.48 -1.42
CA LYS A 139 7.92 -12.13 -1.65
C LYS A 139 8.75 -11.08 -0.91
N THR A 140 9.10 -11.35 0.36
CA THR A 140 10.00 -10.51 1.15
C THR A 140 11.38 -10.39 0.52
N LEU A 141 12.05 -11.51 0.20
CA LEU A 141 13.38 -11.52 -0.42
C LEU A 141 13.40 -10.80 -1.78
N GLY A 142 12.35 -10.98 -2.58
CA GLY A 142 12.22 -10.38 -3.91
C GLY A 142 11.93 -8.88 -3.87
N GLY A 143 11.09 -8.41 -2.94
CA GLY A 143 10.73 -6.99 -2.81
C GLY A 143 11.71 -6.16 -1.98
N LEU A 144 12.49 -6.81 -1.10
CA LEU A 144 13.39 -6.13 -0.16
C LEU A 144 14.38 -5.16 -0.85
N PRO A 145 15.04 -5.48 -1.98
CA PRO A 145 15.89 -4.52 -2.66
C PRO A 145 15.18 -3.25 -3.13
N ASP A 146 13.96 -3.35 -3.66
CA ASP A 146 13.15 -2.20 -4.04
C ASP A 146 12.76 -1.36 -2.81
N ASN A 147 12.37 -2.03 -1.71
CA ASN A 147 12.07 -1.36 -0.46
C ASN A 147 13.29 -0.59 0.07
N LEU A 148 14.45 -1.24 0.10
CA LEU A 148 15.70 -0.63 0.58
C LEU A 148 16.16 0.52 -0.32
N ALA A 149 15.92 0.45 -1.62
CA ALA A 149 16.23 1.55 -2.52
C ALA A 149 15.41 2.81 -2.21
N LEU A 150 14.15 2.65 -1.79
CA LEU A 150 13.25 3.76 -1.42
C LEU A 150 13.41 4.24 0.02
N MET A 151 14.04 3.45 0.88
CA MET A 151 14.44 3.91 2.22
C MET A 151 15.61 4.90 2.13
N PRO A 152 15.58 6.04 2.85
CA PRO A 152 16.75 6.89 3.04
C PRO A 152 17.99 6.11 3.52
N PRO A 153 19.19 6.34 2.95
CA PRO A 153 20.39 5.57 3.29
C PRO A 153 20.72 5.48 4.79
N GLN A 154 20.41 6.53 5.56
CA GLN A 154 20.66 6.59 7.00
C GLN A 154 19.72 5.72 7.85
N TRP A 155 18.61 5.23 7.27
CA TRP A 155 17.68 4.32 7.92
C TRP A 155 17.92 2.85 7.54
N ARG A 156 18.78 2.60 6.54
CA ARG A 156 19.09 1.26 6.07
C ARG A 156 19.99 0.53 7.06
N ARG A 157 19.77 -0.77 7.17
CA ARG A 157 20.64 -1.71 7.88
C ARG A 157 20.68 -3.03 7.10
N PRO A 158 21.65 -3.92 7.35
CA PRO A 158 21.66 -5.23 6.73
C PRO A 158 20.40 -6.01 7.11
N PHE A 159 19.74 -6.59 6.10
CA PHE A 159 18.59 -7.47 6.26
C PHE A 159 18.96 -8.82 5.71
N THR A 160 19.16 -9.79 6.61
CA THR A 160 19.73 -11.09 6.26
C THR A 160 18.81 -12.21 6.71
N LEU A 161 18.54 -13.16 5.83
CA LEU A 161 17.87 -14.42 6.17
C LEU A 161 18.82 -15.59 5.91
N ARG A 162 18.80 -16.60 6.80
CA ARG A 162 19.75 -17.71 6.76
C ARG A 162 19.05 -19.06 6.76
N TRP A 163 19.59 -20.01 5.99
CA TRP A 163 19.13 -21.40 6.01
C TRP A 163 20.31 -22.36 6.07
N ASP A 164 20.13 -23.48 6.77
CA ASP A 164 21.07 -24.60 6.74
C ASP A 164 20.84 -25.44 5.47
N MET A 165 21.74 -25.26 4.51
CA MET A 165 21.82 -26.02 3.27
C MET A 165 22.97 -27.03 3.33
N GLY A 166 23.29 -27.55 4.52
CA GLY A 166 24.31 -28.59 4.72
C GLY A 166 24.03 -29.87 3.93
N ALA A 167 22.76 -30.21 3.76
CA ALA A 167 22.34 -31.41 3.02
C ALA A 167 22.63 -31.33 1.51
N SER A 168 22.76 -30.13 0.93
CA SER A 168 23.22 -29.91 -0.44
C SER A 168 24.73 -29.68 -0.54
N GLY A 169 25.44 -29.68 0.60
CA GLY A 169 26.89 -29.49 0.69
C GLY A 169 27.34 -28.04 0.81
N LEU A 170 26.43 -27.06 0.90
CA LEU A 170 26.75 -25.64 1.04
C LEU A 170 26.95 -25.22 2.51
N GLY A 171 26.30 -25.90 3.44
CA GLY A 171 26.26 -25.48 4.84
C GLY A 171 25.34 -24.27 5.01
N LEU A 172 25.72 -23.32 5.87
CA LEU A 172 24.91 -22.12 6.11
C LEU A 172 24.96 -21.17 4.90
N VAL A 173 23.80 -20.82 4.37
CA VAL A 173 23.64 -19.87 3.26
C VAL A 173 22.83 -18.68 3.72
N SER A 174 23.34 -17.48 3.48
CA SER A 174 22.71 -16.21 3.85
C SER A 174 22.29 -15.40 2.63
N PHE A 175 21.12 -14.78 2.72
CA PHE A 175 20.52 -13.92 1.72
C PHE A 175 20.43 -12.52 2.31
N THR A 176 21.26 -11.60 1.84
CA THR A 176 21.38 -10.23 2.37
C THR A 176 20.84 -9.22 1.37
N GLY A 177 19.77 -8.50 1.76
CA GLY A 177 19.16 -7.44 0.95
C GLY A 177 19.97 -6.14 0.96
N THR A 178 20.10 -5.53 -0.21
CA THR A 178 20.66 -4.19 -0.41
C THR A 178 19.86 -3.44 -1.47
N ALA A 179 20.02 -2.12 -1.58
CA ALA A 179 19.38 -1.34 -2.64
C ALA A 179 19.82 -1.75 -4.06
N GLU A 180 20.97 -2.42 -4.20
CA GLU A 180 21.50 -2.90 -5.50
C GLU A 180 20.96 -4.29 -5.87
N GLY A 181 20.41 -5.03 -4.91
CA GLY A 181 19.95 -6.40 -5.10
C GLY A 181 20.14 -7.28 -3.87
N LEU A 182 20.04 -8.59 -4.07
CA LEU A 182 20.11 -9.60 -3.02
C LEU A 182 21.43 -10.37 -3.15
N THR A 183 22.28 -10.30 -2.12
CA THR A 183 23.54 -11.04 -2.08
C THR A 183 23.34 -12.39 -1.40
N VAL A 184 23.61 -13.47 -2.13
CA VAL A 184 23.63 -14.85 -1.62
C VAL A 184 25.05 -15.22 -1.25
N THR A 185 25.28 -15.61 0.01
CA THR A 185 26.60 -15.96 0.53
C THR A 185 26.60 -17.36 1.11
N VAL A 186 27.55 -18.20 0.70
CA VAL A 186 27.86 -19.46 1.37
C VAL A 186 28.85 -19.15 2.50
N GLU A 187 28.40 -19.17 3.75
CA GLU A 187 29.18 -18.61 4.87
C GLU A 187 30.46 -19.42 5.15
N SER A 188 30.45 -20.72 4.87
CA SER A 188 31.59 -21.61 5.09
C SER A 188 32.77 -21.35 4.15
N THR A 189 32.50 -20.89 2.92
CA THR A 189 33.50 -20.64 1.88
C THR A 189 33.75 -19.16 1.62
N GLY A 190 32.82 -18.29 2.02
CA GLY A 190 32.79 -16.87 1.67
C GLY A 190 32.44 -16.61 0.21
N GLU A 191 31.94 -17.61 -0.51
CA GLU A 191 31.49 -17.47 -1.88
C GLU A 191 30.22 -16.60 -1.95
N GLN A 192 30.19 -15.62 -2.85
CA GLN A 192 29.11 -14.65 -2.96
C GLN A 192 28.58 -14.50 -4.39
N VAL A 193 27.28 -14.29 -4.50
CA VAL A 193 26.58 -13.99 -5.75
C VAL A 193 25.57 -12.89 -5.49
N LEU A 194 25.73 -11.76 -6.18
CA LEU A 194 24.71 -10.71 -6.19
C LEU A 194 23.68 -11.03 -7.27
N ILE A 195 22.42 -11.20 -6.87
CA ILE A 195 21.28 -11.14 -7.77
C ILE A 195 20.90 -9.66 -7.92
N PRO A 196 21.07 -9.03 -9.10
CA PRO A 196 20.75 -7.63 -9.30
C PRO A 196 19.27 -7.33 -9.04
N ARG A 197 19.00 -6.16 -8.44
CA ARG A 197 17.64 -5.68 -8.14
C ARG A 197 16.69 -5.74 -9.34
N HIS A 198 17.15 -5.41 -10.54
CA HIS A 198 16.29 -5.40 -11.74
C HIS A 198 15.83 -6.80 -12.22
N LEU A 199 16.39 -7.88 -11.65
CA LEU A 199 15.92 -9.26 -11.89
C LEU A 199 14.94 -9.73 -10.81
N LEU A 200 14.74 -8.92 -9.77
CA LEU A 200 13.89 -9.14 -8.60
C LEU A 200 12.64 -8.23 -8.70
N GLY A 201 11.66 -8.45 -7.81
CA GLY A 201 10.43 -7.66 -7.69
C GLY A 201 9.15 -8.35 -8.20
N SER A 202 8.03 -8.26 -7.50
CA SER A 202 6.82 -9.08 -7.75
C SER A 202 6.28 -9.03 -9.20
N GLU A 203 6.22 -7.86 -9.84
CA GLU A 203 5.64 -7.71 -11.19
C GLU A 203 6.66 -7.84 -12.34
N ARG A 204 7.97 -7.75 -12.03
CA ARG A 204 9.06 -7.74 -13.02
C ARG A 204 10.09 -8.87 -12.80
N SER A 205 9.87 -9.70 -11.78
CA SER A 205 10.76 -10.79 -11.37
C SER A 205 10.98 -11.76 -12.52
N GLN A 206 12.23 -11.89 -12.93
CA GLN A 206 12.68 -12.96 -13.82
C GLN A 206 13.21 -14.14 -13.02
N ILE A 207 13.56 -13.89 -11.76
CA ILE A 207 14.07 -14.89 -10.83
C ILE A 207 13.07 -15.06 -9.69
N SER A 208 12.58 -16.29 -9.53
CA SER A 208 11.78 -16.68 -8.38
C SER A 208 12.69 -16.95 -7.19
N MET A 209 12.48 -16.23 -6.08
CA MET A 209 13.24 -16.47 -4.85
C MET A 209 12.87 -17.81 -4.20
N ARG A 210 11.64 -18.31 -4.42
CA ARG A 210 11.23 -19.67 -4.08
C ARG A 210 12.15 -20.69 -4.78
N ASP A 211 12.31 -20.57 -6.11
CA ASP A 211 13.13 -21.50 -6.89
C ASP A 211 14.62 -21.43 -6.54
N VAL A 212 15.13 -20.23 -6.25
CA VAL A 212 16.53 -20.05 -5.83
C VAL A 212 16.79 -20.75 -4.49
N VAL A 213 15.95 -20.48 -3.48
CA VAL A 213 16.13 -21.06 -2.13
C VAL A 213 15.95 -22.57 -2.18
N ALA A 214 14.90 -23.06 -2.84
CA ALA A 214 14.65 -24.49 -3.01
C ALA A 214 15.78 -25.19 -3.77
N GLY A 215 16.24 -24.60 -4.88
CA GLY A 215 17.32 -25.13 -5.69
C GLY A 215 18.62 -25.28 -4.89
N LEU A 216 19.03 -24.23 -4.18
CA LEU A 216 20.26 -24.27 -3.37
C LEU A 216 20.16 -25.25 -2.20
N ALA A 217 18.96 -25.48 -1.68
CA ALA A 217 18.69 -26.52 -0.68
C ALA A 217 18.59 -27.94 -1.25
N GLY A 218 18.80 -28.11 -2.56
CA GLY A 218 18.82 -29.41 -3.23
C GLY A 218 17.45 -29.91 -3.68
N GLY A 219 16.46 -29.03 -3.82
CA GLY A 219 15.09 -29.35 -4.26
C GLY A 219 14.25 -30.09 -3.21
N ARG A 220 14.64 -29.98 -1.95
CA ARG A 220 14.00 -30.67 -0.82
C ARG A 220 12.67 -30.01 -0.43
N PRO A 221 11.79 -30.72 0.28
CA PRO A 221 10.68 -30.10 0.98
C PRO A 221 11.15 -29.02 1.94
N LEU A 222 10.38 -27.92 2.08
CA LEU A 222 10.74 -26.82 2.98
C LEU A 222 10.97 -27.30 4.42
N MET A 223 10.13 -28.24 4.88
CA MET A 223 10.24 -28.84 6.21
C MET A 223 11.58 -29.53 6.49
N ASP A 224 12.32 -29.95 5.46
CA ASP A 224 13.63 -30.58 5.62
C ASP A 224 14.78 -29.54 5.66
N ILE A 225 14.47 -28.25 5.53
CA ILE A 225 15.43 -27.16 5.41
C ILE A 225 15.31 -26.27 6.64
N ARG A 226 16.30 -26.32 7.51
CA ARG A 226 16.28 -25.56 8.76
C ARG A 226 16.50 -24.06 8.49
N PHE A 227 15.55 -23.23 8.92
CA PHE A 227 15.76 -21.80 9.02
C PHE A 227 16.73 -21.48 10.16
N ALA A 228 17.80 -20.78 9.85
CA ALA A 228 18.90 -20.50 10.79
C ALA A 228 18.82 -19.09 11.40
N GLY A 229 17.73 -18.36 11.12
CA GLY A 229 17.43 -17.07 11.71
C GLY A 229 17.56 -15.89 10.75
N SER A 230 17.17 -14.72 11.26
CA SER A 230 17.21 -13.45 10.54
C SER A 230 18.02 -12.40 11.29
N GLU A 231 18.50 -11.40 10.55
CA GLU A 231 19.20 -10.23 11.08
C GLU A 231 18.58 -8.97 10.49
N GLY A 232 18.44 -7.93 11.32
CA GLY A 232 17.94 -6.62 10.91
C GLY A 232 16.43 -6.41 11.07
N PHE A 233 15.63 -7.46 11.20
CA PHE A 233 14.16 -7.34 11.36
C PHE A 233 13.74 -7.07 12.81
N GLY A 234 14.51 -7.54 13.79
CA GLY A 234 14.16 -7.49 15.21
C GLY A 234 13.26 -8.66 15.61
N ASP A 235 13.03 -8.80 16.91
CA ASP A 235 12.21 -9.89 17.46
C ASP A 235 10.77 -9.73 16.95
N TYR A 236 10.22 -10.77 16.32
CA TYR A 236 8.89 -10.79 15.70
C TYR A 236 8.68 -9.75 14.58
N GLY A 237 9.75 -9.24 13.98
CA GLY A 237 9.70 -8.27 12.89
C GLY A 237 9.58 -8.90 11.50
N LEU A 238 9.42 -10.21 11.40
CA LEU A 238 9.44 -10.98 10.15
C LEU A 238 8.63 -12.27 10.34
N ILE A 239 7.76 -12.58 9.38
CA ILE A 239 7.21 -13.94 9.24
C ILE A 239 8.32 -14.87 8.75
N ALA A 240 8.65 -15.87 9.55
CA ALA A 240 9.80 -16.73 9.37
C ALA A 240 9.44 -18.08 8.74
N ALA A 241 10.43 -18.69 8.09
CA ALA A 241 10.35 -20.06 7.60
C ALA A 241 10.48 -21.06 8.75
N SER A 242 9.62 -22.08 8.76
CA SER A 242 9.69 -23.22 9.68
C SER A 242 10.18 -24.47 8.94
N PRO A 243 10.94 -25.37 9.59
CA PRO A 243 11.38 -25.31 11.00
C PRO A 243 12.67 -24.50 11.21
N SER A 244 12.72 -23.78 12.31
CA SER A 244 13.91 -23.16 12.92
C SER A 244 14.64 -24.09 13.92
N GLY A 245 13.93 -25.06 14.49
CA GLY A 245 14.42 -26.00 15.51
C GLY A 245 14.36 -25.48 16.94
N ASP A 246 13.83 -24.27 17.15
CA ASP A 246 13.63 -23.66 18.47
C ASP A 246 12.13 -23.67 18.87
N GLU A 247 11.30 -24.44 18.16
CA GLU A 247 9.85 -24.43 18.35
C GLU A 247 9.42 -25.02 19.71
N ASP A 248 8.41 -24.42 20.32
CA ASP A 248 7.75 -24.95 21.51
C ASP A 248 6.76 -26.09 21.19
N ASP A 249 6.23 -26.76 22.23
CA ASP A 249 5.34 -27.90 22.02
C ASP A 249 4.03 -27.53 21.28
N MET A 250 3.55 -26.29 21.43
CA MET A 250 2.33 -25.81 20.78
C MET A 250 2.58 -25.49 19.31
N GLU A 251 3.67 -24.80 18.99
CA GLU A 251 4.12 -24.52 17.62
C GLU A 251 4.34 -25.83 16.85
N ARG A 252 4.92 -26.85 17.50
CA ARG A 252 5.12 -28.18 16.88
C ARG A 252 3.80 -28.88 16.56
N ASP A 253 2.80 -28.80 17.44
CA ASP A 253 1.47 -29.36 17.21
C ASP A 253 0.76 -28.63 16.05
N GLU A 254 0.93 -27.30 15.94
CA GLU A 254 0.40 -26.48 14.86
C GLU A 254 1.05 -26.81 13.51
N ILE A 255 2.37 -26.87 13.45
CA ILE A 255 3.11 -27.33 12.27
C ILE A 255 2.66 -28.75 11.87
N GLU A 256 2.53 -29.69 12.81
CA GLU A 256 2.04 -31.04 12.51
C GLU A 256 0.61 -31.01 11.93
N PHE A 257 -0.25 -30.15 12.47
CA PHE A 257 -1.61 -29.95 11.97
C PHE A 257 -1.62 -29.41 10.53
N LEU A 258 -0.82 -28.37 10.23
CA LEU A 258 -0.72 -27.78 8.89
C LEU A 258 -0.19 -28.78 7.84
N LEU A 259 0.54 -29.81 8.27
CA LEU A 259 1.11 -30.84 7.39
C LEU A 259 0.18 -32.04 7.15
N LYS A 260 -0.86 -32.27 7.97
CA LYS A 260 -1.67 -33.51 7.94
C LYS A 260 -2.35 -33.81 6.61
N ASP A 261 -2.57 -32.80 5.76
CA ASP A 261 -3.29 -32.92 4.49
C ASP A 261 -2.47 -32.52 3.24
N ARG A 262 -1.14 -32.33 3.35
CA ARG A 262 -0.30 -31.84 2.24
C ARG A 262 0.62 -32.94 1.67
N GLU A 263 0.60 -33.12 0.34
CA GLU A 263 1.50 -34.02 -0.39
C GLU A 263 2.98 -33.58 -0.27
N GLN A 264 3.93 -34.45 -0.63
CA GLN A 264 5.37 -34.13 -0.62
C GLN A 264 5.66 -32.90 -1.50
N ASP A 265 5.93 -31.79 -0.83
CA ASP A 265 6.18 -30.48 -1.42
C ASP A 265 7.66 -30.32 -1.81
N SER A 266 8.18 -31.20 -2.67
CA SER A 266 9.53 -31.06 -3.23
C SER A 266 9.53 -30.23 -4.50
N LEU A 267 10.41 -29.25 -4.60
CA LEU A 267 10.56 -28.39 -5.78
C LEU A 267 11.77 -28.79 -6.62
N GLY A 268 11.51 -29.25 -7.85
CA GLY A 268 12.45 -29.18 -8.97
C GLY A 268 13.86 -29.78 -8.78
N PRO A 269 14.77 -29.55 -9.73
CA PRO A 269 16.17 -29.98 -9.64
C PRO A 269 17.00 -29.05 -8.75
N ALA A 270 18.05 -29.60 -8.12
CA ALA A 270 19.02 -28.83 -7.34
C ALA A 270 19.72 -27.74 -8.18
N MET A 271 20.11 -26.65 -7.52
CA MET A 271 20.83 -25.51 -8.08
C MET A 271 22.20 -25.35 -7.40
N THR A 272 23.21 -25.09 -8.21
CA THR A 272 24.58 -24.75 -7.76
C THR A 272 24.80 -23.24 -7.73
N MET A 273 25.79 -22.77 -6.97
CA MET A 273 26.19 -21.36 -7.00
C MET A 273 26.64 -20.88 -8.39
N ASP A 274 27.22 -21.77 -9.21
CA ASP A 274 27.55 -21.47 -10.61
C ASP A 274 26.30 -21.24 -11.48
N GLU A 275 25.24 -22.02 -11.25
CA GLU A 275 23.94 -21.82 -11.93
C GLU A 275 23.29 -20.53 -11.48
N LEU A 276 23.32 -20.23 -10.18
CA LEU A 276 22.86 -18.94 -9.66
C LEU A 276 23.63 -17.77 -10.30
N ARG A 277 24.96 -17.87 -10.45
CA ARG A 277 25.75 -16.84 -11.14
C ARG A 277 25.34 -16.68 -12.60
N ARG A 278 25.02 -17.77 -13.30
CA ARG A 278 24.50 -17.70 -14.67
C ARG A 278 23.13 -17.03 -14.71
N LEU A 279 22.24 -17.35 -13.77
CA LEU A 279 20.93 -16.72 -13.64
C LEU A 279 21.06 -15.22 -13.37
N ALA A 280 21.88 -14.83 -12.38
CA ALA A 280 22.13 -13.44 -12.02
C ALA A 280 22.82 -12.62 -13.12
N ALA A 281 23.57 -13.27 -14.02
CA ALA A 281 24.18 -12.63 -15.19
C ALA A 281 23.22 -12.55 -16.40
N SER A 282 21.99 -13.07 -16.29
CA SER A 282 21.02 -13.01 -17.36
C SER A 282 20.66 -11.57 -17.66
N THR A 283 20.72 -11.20 -18.94
CA THR A 283 20.26 -9.89 -19.38
C THR A 283 18.75 -9.91 -19.46
N PRO A 284 18.04 -8.92 -18.89
CA PRO A 284 16.61 -8.88 -18.99
C PRO A 284 16.20 -8.88 -20.46
N THR A 285 15.22 -9.71 -20.82
CA THR A 285 14.54 -9.53 -22.09
C THR A 285 13.75 -8.22 -21.96
N PRO A 286 13.97 -7.20 -22.81
CA PRO A 286 13.24 -5.94 -22.68
C PRO A 286 11.77 -6.18 -22.95
N SER A 287 10.97 -6.29 -21.89
CA SER A 287 9.53 -6.13 -21.92
C SER A 287 9.25 -4.63 -22.03
N GLY A 288 9.21 -4.14 -23.27
CA GLY A 288 8.68 -2.81 -23.55
C GLY A 288 7.25 -2.68 -23.01
N PRO A 289 6.76 -1.46 -22.76
CA PRO A 289 5.41 -1.26 -22.22
C PRO A 289 4.39 -2.00 -23.07
N ALA A 290 3.70 -2.97 -22.46
CA ALA A 290 2.80 -3.90 -23.17
C ALA A 290 1.56 -3.21 -23.76
N ARG A 291 1.34 -1.93 -23.45
CA ARG A 291 0.21 -1.14 -23.97
C ARG A 291 0.65 0.28 -24.31
N PRO A 292 0.22 0.82 -25.47
CA PRO A 292 0.44 2.22 -25.79
C PRO A 292 -0.27 3.11 -24.77
N ALA A 293 0.33 4.27 -24.46
CA ALA A 293 -0.27 5.27 -23.60
C ALA A 293 -1.70 5.61 -24.08
N VAL A 294 -2.67 5.54 -23.17
CA VAL A 294 -4.05 5.94 -23.46
C VAL A 294 -4.08 7.46 -23.54
N ASN A 295 -4.29 8.01 -24.74
CA ASN A 295 -4.36 9.46 -24.92
C ASN A 295 -5.72 9.98 -24.43
N TRP A 296 -5.70 10.82 -23.39
CA TRP A 296 -6.85 11.53 -22.86
C TRP A 296 -6.83 12.99 -23.32
N GLN A 297 -7.97 13.50 -23.75
CA GLN A 297 -8.13 14.90 -24.12
C GLN A 297 -8.52 15.73 -22.89
N VAL A 298 -7.65 16.67 -22.51
CA VAL A 298 -7.93 17.61 -21.43
C VAL A 298 -8.96 18.65 -21.89
N VAL A 299 -10.07 18.76 -21.17
CA VAL A 299 -11.15 19.72 -21.42
C VAL A 299 -11.32 20.70 -20.25
N PRO A 300 -11.91 21.89 -20.47
CA PRO A 300 -12.17 22.84 -19.39
C PRO A 300 -13.14 22.26 -18.34
N MET A 301 -12.74 22.37 -17.07
CA MET A 301 -13.57 21.96 -15.93
C MET A 301 -14.86 22.78 -15.85
N ARG A 302 -15.99 22.11 -15.56
CA ARG A 302 -17.29 22.75 -15.30
C ARG A 302 -17.81 22.33 -13.92
N ILE A 303 -18.11 23.31 -13.08
CA ILE A 303 -18.66 23.10 -11.74
C ILE A 303 -20.19 23.03 -11.85
N GLY A 304 -20.76 21.86 -11.57
CA GLY A 304 -22.22 21.69 -11.53
C GLY A 304 -22.85 22.05 -10.20
N LEU A 305 -22.14 21.79 -9.09
CA LEU A 305 -22.57 22.18 -7.75
C LEU A 305 -21.51 23.05 -7.09
N SER A 306 -21.92 24.26 -6.73
CA SER A 306 -21.08 25.18 -5.96
C SER A 306 -20.89 24.69 -4.52
N ILE A 307 -19.80 25.11 -3.87
CA ILE A 307 -19.52 24.77 -2.46
C ILE A 307 -20.73 25.00 -1.53
N PRO A 308 -21.45 26.15 -1.56
CA PRO A 308 -22.63 26.33 -0.72
C PRO A 308 -23.77 25.35 -1.02
N GLN A 309 -23.97 24.97 -2.29
CA GLN A 309 -24.97 23.96 -2.66
C GLN A 309 -24.57 22.58 -2.13
N THR A 310 -23.30 22.21 -2.29
CA THR A 310 -22.75 20.96 -1.74
C THR A 310 -22.96 20.87 -0.23
N LEU A 311 -22.58 21.92 0.51
CA LEU A 311 -22.80 21.97 1.96
C LEU A 311 -24.30 21.86 2.32
N SER A 312 -25.18 22.55 1.58
CA SER A 312 -26.61 22.48 1.82
C SER A 312 -27.19 21.08 1.56
N ILE A 313 -26.66 20.33 0.59
CA ILE A 313 -27.04 18.92 0.38
C ILE A 313 -26.60 18.09 1.58
N VAL A 314 -25.34 18.21 1.99
CA VAL A 314 -24.78 17.49 3.14
C VAL A 314 -25.63 17.74 4.39
N GLU A 315 -25.90 19.00 4.72
CA GLU A 315 -26.72 19.38 5.88
C GLU A 315 -28.12 18.77 5.83
N GLN A 316 -28.80 18.84 4.68
CA GLN A 316 -30.14 18.24 4.54
C GLN A 316 -30.13 16.73 4.73
N VAL A 317 -29.11 16.03 4.21
CA VAL A 317 -28.99 14.58 4.35
C VAL A 317 -28.68 14.20 5.79
N LEU A 318 -27.77 14.93 6.45
CA LEU A 318 -27.46 14.75 7.87
C LEU A 318 -28.69 15.02 8.77
N ASP A 319 -29.57 15.94 8.38
CA ASP A 319 -30.86 16.21 9.04
C ASP A 319 -31.93 15.14 8.74
N GLY A 320 -31.58 14.06 8.03
CA GLY A 320 -32.44 12.90 7.76
C GLY A 320 -33.22 12.97 6.45
N ALA A 321 -32.95 13.94 5.57
CA ALA A 321 -33.58 13.95 4.25
C ALA A 321 -32.99 12.86 3.35
N ALA A 322 -33.85 12.13 2.65
CA ALA A 322 -33.39 11.15 1.66
C ALA A 322 -32.61 11.85 0.53
N ILE A 323 -31.37 11.43 0.28
CA ILE A 323 -30.46 12.02 -0.72
C ILE A 323 -31.11 12.21 -2.10
N LYS A 324 -31.82 11.18 -2.59
CA LYS A 324 -32.57 11.26 -3.86
C LYS A 324 -33.59 12.39 -3.89
N SER A 325 -34.27 12.64 -2.78
CA SER A 325 -35.28 13.70 -2.67
C SER A 325 -34.64 15.09 -2.68
N VAL A 326 -33.50 15.25 -2.00
CA VAL A 326 -32.71 16.49 -2.03
C VAL A 326 -32.24 16.78 -3.46
N LEU A 327 -31.63 15.80 -4.11
CA LEU A 327 -31.08 15.92 -5.46
C LEU A 327 -32.17 16.20 -6.52
N LYS A 328 -33.36 15.61 -6.40
CA LYS A 328 -34.51 15.92 -7.28
C LYS A 328 -34.97 17.37 -7.14
N ARG A 329 -34.95 17.94 -5.92
CA ARG A 329 -35.29 19.36 -5.72
C ARG A 329 -34.26 20.30 -6.36
N LEU A 330 -33.01 19.86 -6.50
CA LEU A 330 -31.96 20.56 -7.22
C LEU A 330 -31.99 20.35 -8.73
N GLY A 331 -33.12 19.85 -9.27
CA GLY A 331 -33.30 19.64 -10.71
C GLY A 331 -32.82 18.28 -11.22
N GLY A 332 -32.40 17.37 -10.33
CA GLY A 332 -31.97 16.02 -10.68
C GLY A 332 -33.07 15.21 -11.37
N ARG A 333 -32.81 14.76 -12.60
CA ARG A 333 -33.70 13.90 -13.39
C ARG A 333 -33.10 12.51 -13.51
N PRO A 334 -33.93 11.44 -13.49
CA PRO A 334 -33.45 10.10 -13.80
C PRO A 334 -32.82 10.05 -15.19
N CYS A 335 -31.64 9.47 -15.29
CA CYS A 335 -30.90 9.24 -16.53
C CYS A 335 -30.17 7.88 -16.44
N ILE A 336 -29.50 7.46 -17.51
CA ILE A 336 -28.72 6.22 -17.57
C ILE A 336 -27.30 6.55 -18.03
N ARG A 337 -26.30 6.05 -17.32
CA ARG A 337 -24.87 6.09 -17.66
C ARG A 337 -24.31 4.67 -17.67
N LEU A 338 -23.74 4.22 -18.78
CA LEU A 338 -23.20 2.86 -18.93
C LEU A 338 -24.17 1.77 -18.37
N ASP A 339 -25.44 1.82 -18.78
CA ASP A 339 -26.54 0.96 -18.32
C ASP A 339 -26.88 1.05 -16.81
N ARG A 340 -26.45 2.11 -16.13
CA ARG A 340 -26.74 2.35 -14.70
C ARG A 340 -27.70 3.50 -14.48
N PRO A 341 -28.68 3.36 -13.57
CA PRO A 341 -29.55 4.47 -13.21
C PRO A 341 -28.78 5.53 -12.42
N ILE A 342 -28.80 6.76 -12.92
CA ILE A 342 -28.21 7.93 -12.27
C ILE A 342 -29.26 9.03 -12.07
N LEU A 343 -28.97 9.99 -11.20
CA LEU A 343 -29.64 11.29 -11.18
C LEU A 343 -28.72 12.32 -11.81
N ARG A 344 -29.18 13.03 -12.83
CA ARG A 344 -28.40 14.04 -13.55
C ARG A 344 -29.05 15.41 -13.41
N GLY A 345 -28.25 16.41 -13.05
CA GLY A 345 -28.64 17.81 -13.04
C GLY A 345 -27.80 18.63 -14.01
N ASP A 346 -27.83 19.95 -13.85
CA ASP A 346 -27.02 20.86 -14.68
C ASP A 346 -25.55 20.79 -14.27
N GLY A 347 -24.73 20.07 -15.03
CA GLY A 347 -23.28 19.94 -14.80
C GLY A 347 -22.85 19.06 -13.62
N TRP A 348 -23.78 18.34 -12.98
CA TRP A 348 -23.52 17.38 -11.91
C TRP A 348 -24.33 16.10 -12.12
N LEU A 349 -23.87 15.00 -11.54
CA LEU A 349 -24.65 13.76 -11.47
C LEU A 349 -24.43 13.06 -10.14
N ALA A 350 -25.33 12.14 -9.81
CA ALA A 350 -25.21 11.29 -8.65
C ALA A 350 -25.55 9.85 -9.02
N GLU A 351 -24.75 8.93 -8.52
CA GLU A 351 -24.93 7.50 -8.71
C GLU A 351 -24.72 6.73 -7.42
N LYS A 352 -25.25 5.51 -7.39
CA LYS A 352 -25.01 4.58 -6.28
C LYS A 352 -23.91 3.62 -6.71
N SER A 353 -22.82 3.56 -5.94
CA SER A 353 -21.73 2.60 -6.15
C SER A 353 -22.28 1.18 -6.20
N ARG A 354 -21.77 0.36 -7.14
CA ARG A 354 -22.16 -1.06 -7.22
C ARG A 354 -21.55 -1.90 -6.11
N PHE A 355 -20.37 -1.51 -5.63
CA PHE A 355 -19.58 -2.29 -4.69
C PHE A 355 -19.99 -1.96 -3.26
N SER A 356 -19.96 -0.68 -2.91
CA SER A 356 -20.26 -0.22 -1.55
C SER A 356 -21.71 0.20 -1.35
N GLY A 357 -22.49 0.41 -2.42
CA GLY A 357 -23.83 0.95 -2.29
C GLY A 357 -23.88 2.40 -1.79
N ILE A 358 -22.75 3.08 -1.68
CA ILE A 358 -22.68 4.48 -1.26
C ILE A 358 -23.21 5.37 -2.39
N TRP A 359 -23.91 6.45 -2.04
CA TRP A 359 -24.24 7.51 -3.01
C TRP A 359 -23.06 8.45 -3.19
N GLY A 360 -22.55 8.51 -4.41
CA GLY A 360 -21.56 9.49 -4.85
C GLY A 360 -22.22 10.61 -5.65
N ILE A 361 -21.90 11.86 -5.32
CA ILE A 361 -22.33 13.05 -6.04
C ILE A 361 -21.11 13.63 -6.75
N GLU A 362 -21.06 13.51 -8.07
CA GLU A 362 -20.08 14.16 -8.91
C GLU A 362 -20.45 15.63 -9.07
N VAL A 363 -19.84 16.50 -8.24
CA VAL A 363 -20.08 17.95 -8.25
C VAL A 363 -19.38 18.66 -9.42
N VAL A 364 -18.43 17.95 -10.03
CA VAL A 364 -17.75 18.25 -11.29
C VAL A 364 -17.78 16.96 -12.10
N THR A 365 -18.35 16.99 -13.31
CA THR A 365 -18.48 15.80 -14.18
C THR A 365 -18.37 16.17 -15.66
N ALA A 366 -17.99 15.20 -16.49
CA ALA A 366 -17.91 15.36 -17.94
C ALA A 366 -19.30 15.61 -18.58
N PRO A 367 -19.36 16.25 -19.77
CA PRO A 367 -20.62 16.49 -20.47
C PRO A 367 -21.41 15.21 -20.79
N GLU A 368 -22.72 15.36 -21.05
CA GLU A 368 -23.56 14.25 -21.51
C GLU A 368 -23.13 13.72 -22.88
N GLY A 369 -23.09 12.40 -23.04
CA GLY A 369 -22.77 11.74 -24.32
C GLY A 369 -21.28 11.51 -24.57
N ASP A 370 -20.40 12.01 -23.70
CA ASP A 370 -18.95 11.87 -23.81
C ASP A 370 -18.39 10.75 -22.89
N GLU A 371 -19.24 9.84 -22.40
CA GLU A 371 -18.84 8.76 -21.47
C GLU A 371 -17.86 7.75 -22.12
N GLU A 372 -17.92 7.60 -23.44
CA GLU A 372 -16.96 6.82 -24.24
C GLU A 372 -15.78 7.65 -24.75
N ALA A 373 -15.90 8.99 -24.68
CA ALA A 373 -14.82 9.88 -25.06
C ALA A 373 -13.79 9.90 -23.93
N ARG A 374 -12.51 9.72 -24.29
CA ARG A 374 -11.39 9.77 -23.34
C ARG A 374 -11.13 11.22 -22.93
N LEU A 375 -12.07 11.84 -22.21
CA LEU A 375 -11.96 13.20 -21.70
C LEU A 375 -11.50 13.18 -20.25
N CYS A 376 -10.59 14.09 -19.91
CA CYS A 376 -10.19 14.36 -18.54
C CYS A 376 -10.22 15.86 -18.27
N PHE A 377 -10.25 16.24 -16.99
CA PHE A 377 -10.03 17.62 -16.59
C PHE A 377 -8.55 17.82 -16.27
N ASP A 378 -8.12 19.09 -16.25
CA ASP A 378 -6.82 19.42 -15.69
C ASP A 378 -6.80 19.04 -14.20
N GLU A 379 -5.92 18.12 -13.83
CA GLU A 379 -5.80 17.55 -12.48
C GLU A 379 -5.60 18.64 -11.42
N ARG A 380 -4.94 19.75 -11.77
CA ARG A 380 -4.73 20.86 -10.82
C ARG A 380 -6.01 21.58 -10.49
N HIS A 381 -6.90 21.75 -11.47
CA HIS A 381 -8.20 22.38 -11.25
C HIS A 381 -9.14 21.46 -10.46
N VAL A 382 -9.07 20.15 -10.70
CA VAL A 382 -9.83 19.16 -9.92
C VAL A 382 -9.36 19.18 -8.47
N ALA A 383 -8.05 19.07 -8.23
CA ALA A 383 -7.46 19.11 -6.90
C ALA A 383 -7.77 20.42 -6.16
N ASP A 384 -7.66 21.59 -6.82
CA ASP A 384 -8.03 22.89 -6.22
C ASP A 384 -9.49 22.90 -5.76
N TYR A 385 -10.41 22.42 -6.59
CA TYR A 385 -11.83 22.44 -6.24
C TYR A 385 -12.17 21.46 -5.12
N THR A 386 -11.60 20.24 -5.16
CA THR A 386 -11.71 19.26 -4.07
C THR A 386 -11.18 19.85 -2.76
N TRP A 387 -10.02 20.51 -2.80
CA TRP A 387 -9.42 21.18 -1.64
C TRP A 387 -10.33 22.25 -1.05
N ARG A 388 -10.94 23.08 -1.90
CA ARG A 388 -11.86 24.14 -1.44
C ARG A 388 -13.13 23.59 -0.82
N ILE A 389 -13.65 22.45 -1.30
CA ILE A 389 -14.77 21.75 -0.65
C ILE A 389 -14.31 21.19 0.70
N ALA A 390 -13.16 20.52 0.74
CA ALA A 390 -12.59 19.97 1.97
C ALA A 390 -12.41 21.06 3.05
N GLN A 391 -11.84 22.21 2.71
CA GLN A 391 -11.71 23.34 3.65
C GLN A 391 -13.06 23.86 4.13
N ALA A 392 -14.08 23.85 3.27
CA ALA A 392 -15.41 24.30 3.65
C ALA A 392 -16.08 23.31 4.62
N LEU A 393 -15.90 22.00 4.40
CA LEU A 393 -16.32 20.94 5.31
C LEU A 393 -15.57 21.01 6.64
N GLU A 394 -14.25 21.23 6.62
CA GLU A 394 -13.42 21.33 7.81
C GLU A 394 -13.84 22.51 8.70
N ARG A 395 -14.11 23.69 8.10
CA ARG A 395 -14.66 24.83 8.84
C ARG A 395 -16.02 24.55 9.47
N ARG A 396 -16.79 23.61 8.89
CA ARG A 396 -18.16 23.30 9.30
C ARG A 396 -18.25 22.18 10.34
N TYR A 397 -17.41 21.16 10.21
CA TYR A 397 -17.47 19.91 10.98
C TYR A 397 -16.21 19.64 11.80
N GLY A 398 -15.16 20.45 11.66
CA GLY A 398 -13.88 20.26 12.36
C GLY A 398 -12.87 19.48 11.53
N PHE A 399 -11.75 19.14 12.16
CA PHE A 399 -10.64 18.43 11.53
C PHE A 399 -11.10 17.09 10.93
N PRO A 400 -10.67 16.71 9.71
CA PRO A 400 -11.05 15.45 9.09
C PRO A 400 -10.60 14.26 9.95
N TYR A 401 -11.43 13.22 9.99
CA TYR A 401 -11.06 11.94 10.57
C TYR A 401 -9.91 11.32 9.79
N GLY A 402 -10.03 11.32 8.45
CA GLY A 402 -9.10 10.69 7.52
C GLY A 402 -8.63 11.64 6.41
N ILE A 403 -7.36 11.51 6.04
CA ILE A 403 -6.64 12.26 5.02
C ILE A 403 -5.96 11.24 4.11
N ARG A 404 -6.12 11.36 2.79
CA ARG A 404 -5.24 10.72 1.80
C ARG A 404 -4.89 11.75 0.74
N THR A 405 -3.61 11.88 0.41
CA THR A 405 -3.13 12.85 -0.60
C THR A 405 -1.97 12.26 -1.35
N THR A 406 -1.91 12.45 -2.66
CA THR A 406 -0.84 11.95 -3.52
C THR A 406 -0.19 13.09 -4.30
N ASN A 407 0.98 12.83 -4.88
CA ASN A 407 1.61 13.74 -5.84
C ASN A 407 1.04 13.62 -7.26
N ASP A 408 0.06 12.75 -7.52
CA ASP A 408 -0.64 12.64 -8.81
C ASP A 408 -1.98 13.40 -8.84
N GLY A 409 -2.31 14.12 -7.77
CA GLY A 409 -3.51 14.96 -7.69
C GLY A 409 -4.72 14.28 -7.03
N PHE A 410 -4.57 13.06 -6.52
CA PHE A 410 -5.57 12.45 -5.66
C PHE A 410 -5.59 13.10 -4.27
N LEU A 411 -6.79 13.41 -3.81
CA LEU A 411 -7.07 14.04 -2.53
C LEU A 411 -8.36 13.48 -1.98
N MET A 412 -8.31 12.95 -0.77
CA MET A 412 -9.46 12.49 0.00
C MET A 412 -9.47 13.11 1.39
N ARG A 413 -10.64 13.58 1.83
CA ARG A 413 -10.90 13.95 3.22
C ARG A 413 -12.20 13.30 3.68
N LEU A 414 -12.13 12.58 4.80
CA LEU A 414 -13.26 11.93 5.45
C LEU A 414 -13.57 12.65 6.77
N PHE A 415 -14.80 13.10 6.95
CA PHE A 415 -15.29 13.77 8.14
C PHE A 415 -16.30 12.88 8.87
N GLN A 416 -16.16 12.75 10.19
CA GLN A 416 -17.14 12.11 11.05
C GLN A 416 -18.12 13.16 11.59
N VAL A 417 -19.41 12.97 11.34
CA VAL A 417 -20.48 13.86 11.83
C VAL A 417 -21.56 13.02 12.53
N GLY A 418 -21.37 12.80 13.83
CA GLY A 418 -22.15 11.81 14.57
C GLY A 418 -21.95 10.42 13.99
N ASP A 419 -23.05 9.73 13.68
CA ASP A 419 -23.03 8.39 13.08
C ASP A 419 -22.87 8.42 11.54
N HIS A 420 -22.79 9.61 10.94
CA HIS A 420 -22.63 9.78 9.50
C HIS A 420 -21.19 10.14 9.12
N GLY A 421 -20.78 9.71 7.94
CA GLY A 421 -19.56 10.13 7.29
C GLY A 421 -19.86 11.07 6.13
N VAL A 422 -18.97 12.04 5.91
CA VAL A 422 -18.94 12.85 4.70
C VAL A 422 -17.55 12.74 4.10
N ARG A 423 -17.45 12.20 2.90
CA ARG A 423 -16.17 12.04 2.19
C ARG A 423 -16.15 12.92 0.95
N VAL A 424 -15.03 13.59 0.72
CA VAL A 424 -14.76 14.31 -0.53
C VAL A 424 -13.51 13.74 -1.17
N THR A 425 -13.57 13.45 -2.46
CA THR A 425 -12.46 12.87 -3.24
C THR A 425 -12.25 13.61 -4.55
N SER A 426 -11.00 13.71 -5.00
CA SER A 426 -10.68 13.95 -6.41
C SER A 426 -10.53 12.61 -7.13
N GLY A 427 -10.98 12.55 -8.38
CA GLY A 427 -10.69 11.47 -9.31
C GLY A 427 -10.21 12.03 -10.64
N PHE A 428 -9.73 11.16 -11.53
CA PHE A 428 -9.16 11.50 -12.85
C PHE A 428 -10.03 12.46 -13.71
N SER A 429 -11.34 12.48 -13.51
CA SER A 429 -12.27 13.33 -14.27
C SER A 429 -13.44 13.86 -13.43
N LYS A 430 -13.34 13.83 -12.10
CA LYS A 430 -14.44 14.24 -11.23
C LYS A 430 -13.98 14.72 -9.86
N VAL A 431 -14.84 15.54 -9.26
CA VAL A 431 -14.81 15.79 -7.81
C VAL A 431 -16.08 15.16 -7.26
N GLU A 432 -15.92 14.29 -6.27
CA GLU A 432 -17.01 13.49 -5.74
C GLU A 432 -17.21 13.76 -4.24
N VAL A 433 -18.47 13.84 -3.84
CA VAL A 433 -18.89 13.96 -2.44
C VAL A 433 -19.83 12.82 -2.11
N GLU A 434 -19.48 12.07 -1.08
CA GLU A 434 -20.21 10.90 -0.61
C GLU A 434 -20.69 11.12 0.82
N ILE A 435 -21.91 10.66 1.08
CA ILE A 435 -22.57 10.79 2.38
C ILE A 435 -23.24 9.45 2.68
N ASP A 436 -22.82 8.81 3.76
CA ASP A 436 -23.40 7.55 4.25
C ASP A 436 -23.15 7.43 5.76
N SER A 437 -23.38 6.25 6.34
CA SER A 437 -22.91 5.93 7.69
C SER A 437 -21.39 6.10 7.77
N PHE A 438 -20.90 6.60 8.90
CA PHE A 438 -19.47 6.81 9.09
C PHE A 438 -18.68 5.51 8.93
N GLN A 439 -19.20 4.42 9.49
CA GLN A 439 -18.59 3.09 9.40
C GLN A 439 -18.46 2.62 7.94
N THR A 440 -19.51 2.75 7.13
CA THR A 440 -19.48 2.34 5.72
C THR A 440 -18.44 3.13 4.92
N LEU A 441 -18.34 4.45 5.13
CA LEU A 441 -17.32 5.26 4.44
C LEU A 441 -15.90 4.96 4.95
N LEU A 442 -15.75 4.58 6.21
CA LEU A 442 -14.47 4.23 6.81
C LEU A 442 -13.94 2.91 6.22
N GLU A 443 -14.79 1.88 6.19
CA GLU A 443 -14.53 0.59 5.55
C GLU A 443 -14.19 0.75 4.06
N ASP A 444 -14.95 1.56 3.31
CA ASP A 444 -14.68 1.79 1.89
C ASP A 444 -13.39 2.61 1.64
N SER A 445 -12.92 3.39 2.62
CA SER A 445 -11.72 4.24 2.47
C SER A 445 -10.42 3.53 2.88
N TYR A 446 -10.48 2.72 3.94
CA TYR A 446 -9.31 2.14 4.60
C TYR A 446 -9.42 0.63 4.82
N GLY A 447 -10.61 0.04 4.71
CA GLY A 447 -10.78 -1.41 4.73
C GLY A 447 -10.07 -2.00 3.52
N ARG A 448 -9.01 -2.77 3.78
CA ARG A 448 -8.34 -3.56 2.74
C ARG A 448 -9.27 -4.73 2.44
N TYR A 449 -9.95 -4.69 1.29
CA TYR A 449 -10.80 -5.78 0.78
C TYR A 449 -10.06 -6.66 -0.22
#